data_AF-U9TS95-F1
#
_entry.id   AF-U9TS95-F1
#
_cell.length_a   1.000
_cell.length_b   1.000
_cell.length_c   1.000
_cell.angle_alpha   90.00
_cell.angle_beta   90.00
_cell.angle_gamma   90.00
#
_symmetry.space_group_name_H-M   'P 1'
#
loop_
_entity.id
_entity.type
_entity.pdbx_description
1 polymer ?
#
loop_
_entity_poly.entity_id
_entity_poly.type
_entity_poly.pdbx_seq_one_letter_code
_entity_poly.pdbx_strand_id
1 'polypeptide(L)'
;MSRLESTNENNENSFDPTPKLKSSPIPILFISFNRLQNECSYCGNEYSVTVLFNQKYCKICLIKYIENISDNSDMYLDIRMSTNDIRHNKNETSRNVNFCTQNIQENKKVQESENCKLCGKLFPEQSCSFKICPDCYQISHGRLKSTLTKEFIPILCLPWWDNCNICINCKLSLEFISDCQKWCSDCFATYTGCRYCLTTNIIFGNTAQSQCKKCNRLLSFITITYIDSENFDIEKFLASTRVILNRRIFDSFVKDLNSLEIYDAFFRFKNDYYRYKSSVKWIRWIPYSRITNLEKIAEGGFSIIYKAQWRHFNQVEYYKKTVIIKRFLNSWDMDKYFLNELKSLYNYKYDANHIIGCYGITQNPETKECMLIMEYANGGNLHNYLQENFRNITWEMKLNILSYIARGSVLNFNG
;
A
#
# COMPACT_ATOMS: atom_id res chain seq x y z
N MET A 1 -10.46 -16.50 -39.33
CA MET A 1 -11.52 -17.33 -38.73
C MET A 1 -10.86 -18.57 -38.14
N SER A 2 -10.45 -18.49 -36.88
CA SER A 2 -10.21 -19.64 -36.01
C SER A 2 -9.92 -19.08 -34.61
N ARG A 3 -10.93 -19.20 -33.75
CA ARG A 3 -10.86 -18.98 -32.31
C ARG A 3 -9.75 -19.86 -31.74
N LEU A 4 -8.92 -19.29 -30.87
CA LEU A 4 -8.16 -20.05 -29.89
C LEU A 4 -8.59 -19.55 -28.52
N GLU A 5 -9.14 -20.50 -27.78
CA GLU A 5 -9.95 -20.36 -26.59
C GLU A 5 -9.15 -19.79 -25.42
N SER A 6 -9.77 -18.85 -24.73
CA SER A 6 -9.37 -18.41 -23.41
C SER A 6 -9.63 -19.55 -22.42
N THR A 7 -8.58 -20.25 -22.00
CA THR A 7 -8.64 -21.13 -20.84
C THR A 7 -8.69 -20.28 -19.56
N ASN A 8 -9.91 -20.00 -19.11
CA ASN A 8 -10.21 -19.61 -17.73
C ASN A 8 -9.89 -20.81 -16.83
N GLU A 9 -8.68 -20.88 -16.28
CA GLU A 9 -8.42 -21.79 -15.17
C GLU A 9 -8.93 -21.16 -13.86
N ASN A 10 -10.03 -21.76 -13.38
CA ASN A 10 -10.57 -21.75 -12.01
C ASN A 10 -11.10 -20.42 -11.45
N ASN A 11 -12.41 -20.22 -11.60
CA ASN A 11 -13.21 -19.36 -10.70
C ASN A 11 -14.66 -19.84 -10.54
N GLU A 12 -14.90 -21.16 -10.54
CA GLU A 12 -16.16 -21.72 -10.03
C GLU A 12 -16.00 -22.16 -8.58
N ASN A 13 -15.99 -21.16 -7.70
CA ASN A 13 -16.53 -21.26 -6.35
C ASN A 13 -17.00 -19.84 -6.00
N SER A 14 -18.31 -19.65 -5.90
CA SER A 14 -18.89 -18.37 -5.50
C SER A 14 -18.47 -18.06 -4.06
N PHE A 15 -17.38 -17.31 -3.91
CA PHE A 15 -16.83 -16.92 -2.62
C PHE A 15 -17.52 -15.64 -2.14
N ASP A 16 -18.44 -15.74 -1.18
CA ASP A 16 -19.02 -14.59 -0.48
C ASP A 16 -18.19 -14.29 0.78
N PRO A 17 -17.54 -13.13 0.87
CA PRO A 17 -16.74 -12.77 2.04
C PRO A 17 -17.57 -12.62 3.33
N THR A 18 -18.89 -12.42 3.22
CA THR A 18 -19.81 -12.29 4.36
C THR A 18 -21.15 -12.99 4.04
N PRO A 19 -21.16 -14.34 3.95
CA PRO A 19 -22.28 -15.11 3.38
C PRO A 19 -23.60 -15.01 4.17
N LYS A 20 -23.54 -14.48 5.40
CA LYS A 20 -24.70 -14.29 6.27
C LYS A 20 -25.31 -12.89 6.18
N LEU A 21 -24.68 -11.99 5.45
CA LEU A 21 -25.17 -10.63 5.22
C LEU A 21 -25.51 -10.48 3.73
N LYS A 22 -26.59 -9.79 3.39
CA LYS A 22 -26.88 -9.34 2.03
C LYS A 22 -26.06 -8.09 1.69
N SER A 23 -25.95 -7.77 0.41
CA SER A 23 -25.49 -6.43 0.02
C SER A 23 -26.65 -5.45 0.18
N SER A 24 -26.36 -4.25 0.67
CA SER A 24 -27.36 -3.19 0.75
C SER A 24 -27.93 -2.84 -0.63
N PRO A 25 -29.24 -2.50 -0.73
CA PRO A 25 -29.82 -1.96 -1.95
C PRO A 25 -29.33 -0.54 -2.25
N ILE A 26 -28.98 0.26 -1.24
CA ILE A 26 -28.50 1.65 -1.37
C ILE A 26 -27.09 1.82 -0.75
N PRO A 27 -26.28 2.80 -1.18
CA PRO A 27 -24.96 3.04 -0.59
C PRO A 27 -25.00 3.34 0.91
N ILE A 28 -24.06 2.76 1.67
CA ILE A 28 -23.86 3.01 3.11
C ILE A 28 -22.88 4.17 3.28
N LEU A 29 -23.44 5.37 3.44
CA LEU A 29 -22.70 6.63 3.41
C LEU A 29 -22.33 7.18 4.80
N PHE A 30 -22.92 6.60 5.85
CA PHE A 30 -22.77 7.11 7.20
C PHE A 30 -21.48 6.65 7.89
N ILE A 31 -20.67 5.76 7.30
CA ILE A 31 -19.40 5.29 7.89
C ILE A 31 -18.21 5.96 7.21
N SER A 32 -17.24 6.47 7.97
CA SER A 32 -16.02 7.02 7.38
C SER A 32 -15.03 5.93 6.98
N PHE A 33 -14.35 6.12 5.86
CA PHE A 33 -13.17 5.33 5.45
C PHE A 33 -11.86 5.87 6.04
N ASN A 34 -11.90 7.06 6.63
CA ASN A 34 -10.77 7.73 7.25
C ASN A 34 -11.03 7.85 8.76
N ARG A 35 -10.32 7.07 9.58
CA ARG A 35 -10.50 7.09 11.05
C ARG A 35 -10.24 8.47 11.67
N LEU A 36 -9.38 9.28 11.07
CA LEU A 36 -9.05 10.62 11.58
C LEU A 36 -10.04 11.70 11.14
N GLN A 37 -10.92 11.43 10.17
CA GLN A 37 -11.90 12.40 9.69
C GLN A 37 -12.97 12.69 10.76
N ASN A 38 -13.22 13.95 11.08
CA ASN A 38 -14.20 14.33 12.11
C ASN A 38 -15.57 14.66 11.53
N GLU A 39 -15.63 15.19 10.32
CA GLU A 39 -16.89 15.58 9.66
C GLU A 39 -17.31 14.58 8.59
N CYS A 40 -18.62 14.37 8.46
CA CYS A 40 -19.20 13.48 7.48
C CYS A 40 -19.01 14.00 6.06
N SER A 41 -18.38 13.21 5.18
CA SER A 41 -18.17 13.56 3.77
C SER A 41 -19.44 13.88 2.98
N TYR A 42 -20.62 13.52 3.50
CA TYR A 42 -21.89 13.59 2.78
C TYR A 42 -22.82 14.70 3.27
N CYS A 43 -22.78 15.02 4.56
CA CYS A 43 -23.68 16.02 5.14
C CYS A 43 -22.96 17.09 5.95
N GLY A 44 -21.63 17.04 6.07
CA GLY A 44 -20.82 18.00 6.83
C GLY A 44 -20.96 17.91 8.36
N ASN A 45 -21.89 17.12 8.88
CA ASN A 45 -22.08 16.99 10.33
C ASN A 45 -20.98 16.14 10.97
N GLU A 46 -20.68 16.41 12.23
CA GLU A 46 -19.67 15.64 12.97
C GLU A 46 -20.05 14.15 13.09
N TYR A 47 -19.02 13.31 12.95
CA TYR A 47 -19.13 11.88 13.20
C TYR A 47 -19.27 11.61 14.70
N SER A 48 -20.25 10.79 15.04
CA SER A 48 -20.32 10.12 16.34
C SER A 48 -19.41 8.89 16.36
N VAL A 49 -19.08 8.41 17.54
CA VAL A 49 -18.12 7.32 17.75
C VAL A 49 -18.81 6.17 18.47
N THR A 50 -18.58 4.93 18.05
CA THR A 50 -19.07 3.75 18.78
C THR A 50 -18.22 3.48 20.02
N VAL A 51 -18.87 3.10 21.12
CA VAL A 51 -18.24 2.97 22.45
C VAL A 51 -17.11 1.94 22.49
N LEU A 52 -17.26 0.79 21.80
CA LEU A 52 -16.28 -0.30 21.87
C LEU A 52 -15.12 -0.17 20.88
N PHE A 53 -15.40 0.25 19.66
CA PHE A 53 -14.45 0.15 18.55
C PHE A 53 -13.93 1.50 18.08
N ASN A 54 -14.40 2.58 18.71
CA ASN A 54 -14.20 3.94 18.26
C ASN A 54 -14.50 4.13 16.76
N GLN A 55 -15.47 3.36 16.24
CA GLN A 55 -15.85 3.45 14.84
C GLN A 55 -16.67 4.71 14.63
N LYS A 56 -16.21 5.57 13.73
CA LYS A 56 -16.90 6.80 13.37
C LYS A 56 -18.09 6.52 12.47
N TYR A 57 -19.25 7.11 12.80
CA TYR A 57 -20.48 7.02 12.04
C TYR A 57 -21.33 8.30 12.16
N CYS A 58 -22.05 8.67 11.11
CA CYS A 58 -22.85 9.89 11.06
C CYS A 58 -24.30 9.57 11.43
N LYS A 59 -24.77 10.08 12.58
CA LYS A 59 -26.14 9.84 13.08
C LYS A 59 -27.21 10.26 12.06
N ILE A 60 -27.04 11.42 11.42
CA ILE A 60 -28.03 11.95 10.46
C ILE A 60 -28.08 11.09 9.18
N CYS A 61 -26.92 10.76 8.60
CA CYS A 61 -26.88 9.92 7.40
C CYS A 61 -27.36 8.49 7.67
N LEU A 62 -27.17 7.99 8.89
CA LEU A 62 -27.69 6.72 9.33
C LEU A 62 -29.22 6.72 9.39
N ILE A 63 -29.82 7.73 10.02
CA ILE A 63 -31.30 7.85 10.11
C ILE A 63 -31.89 7.87 8.69
N LYS A 64 -31.34 8.74 7.83
CA LYS A 64 -31.73 8.80 6.41
C LYS A 64 -31.55 7.46 5.69
N TYR A 65 -30.47 6.73 5.99
CA TYR A 65 -30.28 5.41 5.40
C TYR A 65 -31.39 4.46 5.83
N ILE A 66 -31.69 4.36 7.13
CA ILE A 66 -32.75 3.50 7.69
C ILE A 66 -34.13 3.85 7.11
N GLU A 67 -34.45 5.13 6.97
CA GLU A 67 -35.73 5.58 6.38
C GLU A 67 -35.90 5.16 4.92
N ASN A 68 -34.79 5.05 4.17
CA ASN A 68 -34.81 4.74 2.74
C ASN A 68 -34.75 3.25 2.42
N ILE A 69 -34.51 2.37 3.40
CA ILE A 69 -34.58 0.92 3.20
C ILE A 69 -35.97 0.41 3.62
N SER A 70 -36.66 -0.28 2.70
CA SER A 70 -37.99 -0.86 2.93
C SER A 70 -37.96 -2.16 3.76
N ASP A 71 -36.79 -2.75 3.93
CA ASP A 71 -36.56 -4.08 4.50
C ASP A 71 -35.76 -4.03 5.82
N ASN A 72 -35.74 -5.14 6.55
CA ASN A 72 -35.07 -5.27 7.84
C ASN A 72 -33.54 -5.02 7.73
N SER A 73 -33.04 -3.92 8.30
CA SER A 73 -31.64 -3.48 8.12
C SER A 73 -30.58 -4.44 8.64
N ASP A 74 -30.96 -5.31 9.58
CA ASP A 74 -30.12 -6.35 10.18
C ASP A 74 -29.61 -7.38 9.14
N MET A 75 -30.23 -7.43 7.96
CA MET A 75 -29.75 -8.28 6.86
C MET A 75 -28.56 -7.69 6.10
N TYR A 76 -28.31 -6.39 6.19
CA TYR A 76 -27.28 -5.70 5.39
C TYR A 76 -26.07 -5.25 6.20
N LEU A 77 -26.26 -5.04 7.49
CA LEU A 77 -25.31 -4.39 8.37
C LEU A 77 -25.12 -5.24 9.63
N ASP A 78 -23.87 -5.54 9.97
CA ASP A 78 -23.50 -6.01 11.32
C ASP A 78 -23.17 -4.80 12.19
N ILE A 79 -24.16 -3.93 12.41
CA ILE A 79 -24.01 -2.66 13.14
C ILE A 79 -24.83 -2.67 14.41
N ARG A 80 -24.18 -2.27 15.49
CA ARG A 80 -24.74 -2.24 16.83
C ARG A 80 -24.75 -0.81 17.36
N MET A 81 -25.92 -0.19 17.46
CA MET A 81 -26.07 1.20 17.92
C MET A 81 -26.97 1.24 19.16
N SER A 82 -26.48 1.82 20.25
CA SER A 82 -27.30 2.11 21.43
C SER A 82 -28.13 3.36 21.15
N THR A 83 -29.46 3.24 21.24
CA THR A 83 -30.41 4.31 20.92
C THR A 83 -30.63 5.30 22.06
N ASN A 84 -29.84 5.24 23.15
CA ASN A 84 -29.94 6.19 24.26
C ASN A 84 -29.70 7.65 23.82
N ASP A 85 -29.06 7.88 22.67
CA ASP A 85 -28.73 9.20 22.14
C ASP A 85 -29.69 9.74 21.06
N ILE A 86 -30.70 8.98 20.61
CA ILE A 86 -31.60 9.42 19.51
C ILE A 86 -32.86 10.14 20.04
N ARG A 87 -33.07 10.18 21.35
CA ARG A 87 -34.18 10.92 21.94
C ARG A 87 -33.76 12.34 22.33
N HIS A 88 -33.95 13.28 21.41
CA HIS A 88 -34.65 14.54 21.65
C HIS A 88 -34.47 15.48 20.45
N ASN A 89 -35.48 15.54 19.57
CA ASN A 89 -36.13 16.79 19.20
C ASN A 89 -37.50 16.51 18.57
N LYS A 90 -38.47 17.33 18.97
CA LYS A 90 -39.91 17.05 19.04
C LYS A 90 -40.64 16.97 17.70
N ASN A 91 -41.69 16.14 17.73
CA ASN A 91 -42.94 16.14 16.96
C ASN A 91 -42.88 15.73 15.48
N GLU A 92 -42.89 14.41 15.24
CA GLU A 92 -43.85 13.80 14.30
C GLU A 92 -43.97 12.29 14.56
N THR A 93 -45.12 11.75 14.18
CA THR A 93 -45.79 10.57 14.73
C THR A 93 -45.09 9.22 14.57
N SER A 94 -45.05 8.51 15.69
CA SER A 94 -44.89 7.06 15.92
C SER A 94 -44.74 6.13 14.70
N ARG A 95 -43.51 5.69 14.46
CA ARG A 95 -43.21 4.26 14.40
C ARG A 95 -42.18 3.97 15.49
N ASN A 96 -42.59 3.28 16.55
CA ASN A 96 -41.68 2.66 17.51
C ASN A 96 -40.88 1.59 16.76
N VAL A 97 -39.80 1.98 16.09
CA VAL A 97 -38.83 1.02 15.58
C VAL A 97 -37.92 0.66 16.75
N ASN A 98 -38.40 -0.26 17.59
CA ASN A 98 -37.58 -0.95 18.58
C ASN A 98 -36.58 -1.83 17.81
N PHE A 99 -35.45 -1.25 17.40
CA PHE A 99 -34.29 -2.02 16.97
C PHE A 99 -33.68 -2.71 18.19
N CYS A 100 -34.10 -3.95 18.41
CA CYS A 100 -33.45 -4.86 19.35
C CYS A 100 -32.73 -5.96 18.56
N THR A 101 -31.44 -5.77 18.33
CA THR A 101 -30.49 -6.88 18.15
C THR A 101 -29.37 -6.74 19.18
N GLN A 102 -29.58 -7.43 20.31
CA GLN A 102 -28.73 -7.43 21.51
C GLN A 102 -27.36 -8.02 21.23
N ASN A 103 -26.27 -7.43 21.75
CA ASN A 103 -25.14 -8.19 22.33
C ASN A 103 -24.18 -7.37 23.22
N ILE A 104 -24.65 -6.54 24.16
CA ILE A 104 -23.87 -5.75 25.17
C ILE A 104 -24.98 -5.20 26.07
N GLN A 105 -25.17 -5.79 27.23
CA GLN A 105 -25.78 -5.08 28.34
C GLN A 105 -24.75 -4.07 28.84
N GLU A 106 -25.10 -2.78 28.87
CA GLU A 106 -24.40 -1.84 29.73
C GLU A 106 -24.71 -2.22 31.18
N ASN A 107 -23.65 -2.46 31.95
CA ASN A 107 -23.64 -2.62 33.40
C ASN A 107 -24.52 -3.74 33.98
N LYS A 108 -24.00 -4.96 33.87
CA LYS A 108 -23.81 -5.93 34.97
C LYS A 108 -23.13 -7.17 34.38
N LYS A 109 -21.85 -7.40 34.72
CA LYS A 109 -21.05 -8.61 34.42
C LYS A 109 -21.36 -9.25 33.05
N VAL A 110 -20.63 -8.83 32.02
CA VAL A 110 -20.67 -9.46 30.68
C VAL A 110 -20.43 -10.96 30.81
N GLN A 111 -21.48 -11.77 30.61
CA GLN A 111 -21.30 -13.15 30.18
C GLN A 111 -20.99 -13.08 28.69
N GLU A 112 -19.73 -13.34 28.33
CA GLU A 112 -19.31 -13.47 26.93
C GLU A 112 -20.10 -14.61 26.30
N SER A 113 -20.84 -14.34 25.23
CA SER A 113 -21.45 -15.42 24.45
C SER A 113 -20.33 -16.15 23.72
N GLU A 114 -20.10 -17.42 24.04
CA GLU A 114 -19.06 -18.25 23.40
C GLU A 114 -19.34 -18.49 21.89
N ASN A 115 -20.54 -18.16 21.40
CA ASN A 115 -20.98 -18.43 20.03
C ASN A 115 -21.13 -17.18 19.15
N CYS A 116 -20.82 -17.32 17.86
CA CYS A 116 -21.07 -16.35 16.81
C CYS A 116 -22.58 -16.15 16.60
N LYS A 117 -23.02 -14.90 16.45
CA LYS A 117 -24.45 -14.58 16.28
C LYS A 117 -24.98 -14.80 14.87
N LEU A 118 -24.11 -14.72 13.86
CA LEU A 118 -24.49 -14.88 12.46
C LEU A 118 -24.65 -16.36 12.07
N CYS A 119 -23.88 -17.26 12.67
CA CYS A 119 -23.92 -18.70 12.35
C CYS A 119 -24.18 -19.64 13.54
N GLY A 120 -24.18 -19.13 14.78
CA GLY A 120 -24.42 -19.93 15.99
C GLY A 120 -23.23 -20.78 16.46
N LYS A 121 -22.10 -20.79 15.72
CA LYS A 121 -20.93 -21.62 16.05
C LYS A 121 -20.08 -21.03 17.17
N LEU A 122 -19.49 -21.89 18.00
CA LEU A 122 -18.49 -21.52 19.01
C LEU A 122 -17.33 -20.75 18.37
N PHE A 123 -16.90 -19.67 19.00
CA PHE A 123 -15.64 -19.02 18.65
C PHE A 123 -14.49 -19.96 19.02
N PRO A 124 -13.44 -20.04 18.19
CA PRO A 124 -12.20 -20.68 18.60
C PRO A 124 -11.66 -20.03 19.89
N GLU A 125 -10.92 -20.79 20.69
CA GLU A 125 -10.17 -20.22 21.83
C GLU A 125 -9.06 -19.30 21.29
N GLN A 126 -9.36 -18.01 21.16
CA GLN A 126 -8.40 -17.00 20.69
C GLN A 126 -7.80 -16.24 21.88
N SER A 127 -6.51 -15.90 21.77
CA SER A 127 -5.73 -15.15 22.77
C SER A 127 -5.95 -13.63 22.74
N CYS A 128 -6.74 -13.13 21.78
CA CYS A 128 -6.95 -11.70 21.55
C CYS A 128 -8.34 -11.21 22.01
N SER A 129 -8.41 -9.94 22.40
CA SER A 129 -9.64 -9.24 22.84
C SER A 129 -10.69 -9.02 21.73
N PHE A 130 -10.43 -9.46 20.50
CA PHE A 130 -11.30 -9.26 19.33
C PHE A 130 -11.48 -10.57 18.57
N LYS A 131 -12.70 -11.12 18.56
CA LYS A 131 -13.03 -12.37 17.87
C LYS A 131 -13.94 -12.10 16.67
N ILE A 132 -13.42 -12.25 15.45
CA ILE A 132 -14.25 -12.30 14.23
C ILE A 132 -14.54 -13.77 13.94
N CYS A 133 -15.80 -14.10 13.62
CA CYS A 133 -16.16 -15.47 13.26
C CYS A 133 -15.60 -15.81 11.87
N PRO A 134 -14.66 -16.77 11.76
CA PRO A 134 -14.02 -17.10 10.48
C PRO A 134 -15.02 -17.68 9.47
N ASP A 135 -16.09 -18.32 9.95
CA ASP A 135 -17.16 -18.84 9.08
C ASP A 135 -18.04 -17.74 8.47
N CYS A 136 -18.12 -16.57 9.11
CA CYS A 136 -18.99 -15.48 8.68
C CYS A 136 -18.23 -14.33 8.01
N TYR A 137 -16.91 -14.27 8.19
CA TYR A 137 -16.05 -13.23 7.67
C TYR A 137 -14.82 -13.89 7.06
N GLN A 138 -14.85 -14.06 5.76
CA GLN A 138 -13.82 -14.78 5.02
C GLN A 138 -12.99 -13.79 4.20
N ILE A 139 -11.68 -13.82 4.39
CA ILE A 139 -10.75 -13.12 3.53
C ILE A 139 -10.57 -13.92 2.25
N SER A 140 -10.65 -13.25 1.10
CA SER A 140 -10.21 -13.82 -0.16
C SER A 140 -9.00 -13.11 -0.69
N HIS A 141 -8.26 -13.80 -1.54
CA HIS A 141 -7.11 -13.28 -2.22
C HIS A 141 -7.18 -13.71 -3.70
N GLY A 142 -6.47 -13.01 -4.58
CA GLY A 142 -6.50 -13.29 -6.00
C GLY A 142 -5.48 -12.47 -6.78
N ARG A 143 -5.68 -12.42 -8.10
CA ARG A 143 -4.84 -11.64 -9.01
C ARG A 143 -5.69 -10.84 -9.99
N LEU A 144 -5.25 -9.64 -10.32
CA LEU A 144 -5.87 -8.75 -11.30
C LEU A 144 -4.86 -8.36 -12.38
N LYS A 145 -5.33 -7.99 -13.57
CA LYS A 145 -4.44 -7.47 -14.61
C LYS A 145 -4.11 -6.00 -14.36
N SER A 146 -2.82 -5.67 -14.33
CA SER A 146 -2.34 -4.30 -14.19
C SER A 146 -2.64 -3.48 -15.43
N THR A 147 -3.14 -2.26 -15.26
CA THR A 147 -3.35 -1.33 -16.38
C THR A 147 -2.03 -0.82 -16.94
N LEU A 148 -1.03 -0.61 -16.07
CA LEU A 148 0.27 -0.02 -16.39
C LEU A 148 1.25 -1.04 -16.97
N THR A 149 1.46 -2.16 -16.27
CA THR A 149 2.47 -3.17 -16.64
C THR A 149 1.90 -4.31 -17.47
N LYS A 150 0.56 -4.45 -17.56
CA LYS A 150 -0.16 -5.60 -18.14
C LYS A 150 0.08 -6.95 -17.45
N GLU A 151 0.90 -6.99 -16.39
CA GLU A 151 1.13 -8.17 -15.56
C GLU A 151 0.02 -8.41 -14.53
N PHE A 152 -0.03 -9.62 -13.95
CA PHE A 152 -0.94 -9.94 -12.86
C PHE A 152 -0.44 -9.39 -11.51
N ILE A 153 -1.24 -8.55 -10.86
CA ILE A 153 -0.97 -7.95 -9.56
C ILE A 153 -1.82 -8.62 -8.47
N PRO A 154 -1.29 -8.78 -7.24
CA PRO A 154 -2.07 -9.36 -6.15
C PRO A 154 -3.23 -8.46 -5.71
N ILE A 155 -4.34 -9.09 -5.32
CA ILE A 155 -5.47 -8.44 -4.64
C ILE A 155 -5.83 -9.24 -3.38
N LEU A 156 -6.13 -8.53 -2.30
CA LEU A 156 -6.66 -9.05 -1.06
C LEU A 156 -8.04 -8.41 -0.81
N CYS A 157 -9.08 -9.21 -0.64
CA CYS A 157 -10.42 -8.71 -0.37
C CYS A 157 -10.77 -8.99 1.10
N LEU A 158 -10.90 -7.91 1.86
CA LEU A 158 -11.28 -7.93 3.26
C LEU A 158 -12.81 -7.93 3.39
N PRO A 159 -13.37 -8.78 4.27
CA PRO A 159 -14.81 -8.86 4.50
C PRO A 159 -15.35 -7.69 5.34
N TRP A 160 -14.52 -6.70 5.67
CA TRP A 160 -14.90 -5.50 6.44
C TRP A 160 -14.39 -4.20 5.82
N TRP A 161 -14.90 -3.09 6.35
CA TRP A 161 -14.59 -1.72 5.95
C TRP A 161 -13.33 -1.25 6.68
N ASP A 162 -12.19 -1.31 6.02
CA ASP A 162 -10.92 -0.93 6.61
C ASP A 162 -10.80 0.60 6.67
N ASN A 163 -11.07 1.18 7.84
CA ASN A 163 -10.92 2.61 8.08
C ASN A 163 -9.50 3.02 8.51
N CYS A 164 -8.54 2.09 8.51
CA CYS A 164 -7.20 2.33 9.03
C CYS A 164 -6.45 3.36 8.17
N ASN A 165 -5.77 4.31 8.80
CA ASN A 165 -5.01 5.34 8.08
C ASN A 165 -3.57 4.92 7.78
N ILE A 166 -3.25 3.65 7.99
CA ILE A 166 -1.90 3.10 7.96
C ILE A 166 -1.87 1.91 7.00
N CYS A 167 -0.87 1.87 6.11
CA CYS A 167 -0.70 0.79 5.15
C CYS A 167 -0.41 -0.53 5.85
N ILE A 168 -1.11 -1.61 5.45
CA ILE A 168 -0.91 -2.96 6.00
C ILE A 168 0.54 -3.44 5.84
N ASN A 169 1.20 -3.07 4.74
CA ASN A 169 2.55 -3.47 4.39
C ASN A 169 3.63 -2.68 5.13
N CYS A 170 3.76 -1.37 4.83
CA CYS A 170 4.88 -0.58 5.33
C CYS A 170 4.59 0.14 6.66
N LYS A 171 3.34 0.14 7.13
CA LYS A 171 2.88 0.93 8.28
C LYS A 171 3.06 2.45 8.17
N LEU A 172 3.26 2.97 6.95
CA LEU A 172 3.23 4.40 6.68
C LEU A 172 1.80 4.88 6.48
N SER A 173 1.58 6.18 6.66
CA SER A 173 0.27 6.79 6.49
C SER A 173 -0.23 6.62 5.05
N LEU A 174 -1.53 6.33 4.93
CA LEU A 174 -2.22 6.25 3.65
C LEU A 174 -2.70 7.63 3.22
N GLU A 175 -2.57 7.91 1.94
CA GLU A 175 -3.09 9.11 1.28
C GLU A 175 -4.53 8.83 0.82
N PHE A 176 -5.47 9.71 1.14
CA PHE A 176 -6.88 9.55 0.80
C PHE A 176 -7.20 10.24 -0.52
N ILE A 177 -7.84 9.50 -1.44
CA ILE A 177 -8.22 9.99 -2.76
C ILE A 177 -9.71 10.35 -2.77
N SER A 178 -10.51 9.52 -2.13
CA SER A 178 -11.94 9.74 -1.94
C SER A 178 -12.39 9.18 -0.59
N ASP A 179 -13.69 9.28 -0.31
CA ASP A 179 -14.30 8.72 0.88
C ASP A 179 -14.38 7.17 0.87
N CYS A 180 -13.96 6.51 -0.21
CA CYS A 180 -13.88 5.05 -0.32
C CYS A 180 -12.59 4.56 -0.98
N GLN A 181 -11.63 5.45 -1.26
CA GLN A 181 -10.35 5.12 -1.87
C GLN A 181 -9.20 5.80 -1.14
N LYS A 182 -8.16 5.02 -0.82
CA LYS A 182 -6.90 5.49 -0.23
C LYS A 182 -5.74 4.66 -0.76
N TRP A 183 -4.50 5.13 -0.63
CA TRP A 183 -3.35 4.45 -1.19
C TRP A 183 -2.05 4.67 -0.42
N CYS A 184 -1.07 3.80 -0.70
CA CYS A 184 0.27 3.88 -0.15
C CYS A 184 1.28 4.16 -1.26
N SER A 185 1.94 5.31 -1.17
CA SER A 185 2.98 5.74 -2.10
C SER A 185 4.26 4.92 -2.02
N ASP A 186 4.57 4.34 -0.86
CA ASP A 186 5.72 3.44 -0.74
C ASP A 186 5.45 2.03 -1.29
N CYS A 187 4.25 1.50 -1.08
CA CYS A 187 3.93 0.12 -1.48
C CYS A 187 3.28 0.01 -2.87
N PHE A 188 2.89 1.14 -3.47
CA PHE A 188 2.04 1.19 -4.66
C PHE A 188 0.80 0.30 -4.48
N ALA A 189 0.16 0.46 -3.31
CA ALA A 189 -1.00 -0.33 -2.91
C ALA A 189 -2.22 0.57 -2.77
N THR A 190 -3.32 0.17 -3.40
CA THR A 190 -4.60 0.89 -3.41
C THR A 190 -5.62 0.16 -2.57
N TYR A 191 -6.39 0.88 -1.77
CA TYR A 191 -7.45 0.35 -0.93
C TYR A 191 -8.76 0.96 -1.43
N THR A 192 -9.71 0.10 -1.81
CA THR A 192 -11.00 0.52 -2.37
C THR A 192 -12.13 -0.16 -1.61
N GLY A 193 -13.01 0.63 -1.00
CA GLY A 193 -14.16 0.16 -0.25
C GLY A 193 -15.41 -0.01 -1.12
N CYS A 194 -16.20 -1.06 -0.86
CA CYS A 194 -17.53 -1.21 -1.43
C CYS A 194 -18.59 -0.62 -0.48
N ARG A 195 -19.20 0.50 -0.87
CA ARG A 195 -20.24 1.19 -0.09
C ARG A 195 -21.52 0.38 0.12
N TYR A 196 -21.75 -0.71 -0.61
CA TYR A 196 -22.96 -1.53 -0.45
C TYR A 196 -22.75 -2.75 0.45
N CYS A 197 -21.50 -3.18 0.60
CA CYS A 197 -21.16 -4.40 1.31
C CYS A 197 -20.28 -4.15 2.54
N LEU A 198 -19.75 -2.93 2.69
CA LEU A 198 -18.74 -2.57 3.68
C LEU A 198 -17.54 -3.52 3.66
N THR A 199 -17.07 -3.89 2.46
CA THR A 199 -15.87 -4.71 2.23
C THR A 199 -14.75 -3.84 1.65
N THR A 200 -13.49 -4.25 1.78
CA THR A 200 -12.33 -3.50 1.25
C THR A 200 -11.47 -4.36 0.34
N ASN A 201 -11.19 -3.91 -0.87
CA ASN A 201 -10.19 -4.50 -1.75
C ASN A 201 -8.86 -3.78 -1.56
N ILE A 202 -7.80 -4.50 -1.22
CA ILE A 202 -6.41 -4.02 -1.20
C ILE A 202 -5.71 -4.59 -2.43
N ILE A 203 -5.24 -3.70 -3.31
CA ILE A 203 -4.69 -4.04 -4.61
C ILE A 203 -3.22 -3.61 -4.63
N PHE A 204 -2.31 -4.56 -4.85
CA PHE A 204 -0.87 -4.33 -4.79
C PHE A 204 -0.28 -4.00 -6.16
N GLY A 205 -0.77 -2.91 -6.74
CA GLY A 205 -0.33 -2.37 -8.02
C GLY A 205 -1.41 -1.48 -8.66
N ASN A 206 -1.20 -1.12 -9.93
CA ASN A 206 -2.09 -0.22 -10.65
C ASN A 206 -3.14 -0.98 -11.46
N THR A 207 -4.41 -0.61 -11.30
CA THR A 207 -5.52 -1.05 -12.14
C THR A 207 -6.57 0.07 -12.19
N ALA A 208 -7.44 0.08 -13.20
CA ALA A 208 -8.52 1.07 -13.32
C ALA A 208 -9.81 0.63 -12.60
N GLN A 209 -9.94 -0.68 -12.34
CA GLN A 209 -11.16 -1.23 -11.78
C GLN A 209 -10.90 -2.52 -11.01
N SER A 210 -11.81 -2.80 -10.09
CA SER A 210 -11.95 -4.08 -9.41
C SER A 210 -13.43 -4.38 -9.20
N GLN A 211 -13.76 -5.58 -8.74
CA GLN A 211 -15.14 -5.92 -8.39
C GLN A 211 -15.21 -6.24 -6.90
N CYS A 212 -16.29 -5.83 -6.26
CA CYS A 212 -16.60 -6.31 -4.92
C CYS A 212 -16.93 -7.80 -4.99
N LYS A 213 -16.17 -8.65 -4.30
CA LYS A 213 -16.41 -10.12 -4.31
C LYS A 213 -17.80 -10.53 -3.84
N LYS A 214 -18.43 -9.73 -2.98
CA LYS A 214 -19.77 -10.00 -2.46
C LYS A 214 -20.89 -9.68 -3.44
N CYS A 215 -20.90 -8.47 -3.99
CA CYS A 215 -22.03 -7.99 -4.80
C CYS A 215 -21.73 -7.86 -6.29
N ASN A 216 -20.53 -8.23 -6.73
CA ASN A 216 -20.02 -8.13 -8.10
C ASN A 216 -20.10 -6.72 -8.73
N ARG A 217 -20.50 -5.70 -7.98
CA ARG A 217 -20.50 -4.30 -8.44
C ARG A 217 -19.09 -3.89 -8.82
N LEU A 218 -18.99 -3.23 -9.95
CA LEU A 218 -17.75 -2.64 -10.43
C LEU A 218 -17.36 -1.49 -9.50
N LEU A 219 -16.16 -1.57 -8.97
CA LEU A 219 -15.51 -0.51 -8.22
C LEU A 219 -14.54 0.17 -9.19
N SER A 220 -15.02 1.20 -9.87
CA SER A 220 -14.16 2.12 -10.64
C SER A 220 -13.50 3.08 -9.67
N PHE A 221 -12.22 3.38 -9.90
CA PHE A 221 -11.49 4.29 -9.02
C PHE A 221 -10.51 5.14 -9.80
N ILE A 222 -10.11 6.26 -9.19
CA ILE A 222 -9.15 7.17 -9.79
C ILE A 222 -7.84 6.40 -9.94
N THR A 223 -7.38 6.30 -11.20
CA THR A 223 -6.10 5.67 -11.51
C THR A 223 -5.01 6.51 -10.88
N ILE A 224 -4.23 5.90 -10.00
CA ILE A 224 -3.20 6.60 -9.25
C ILE A 224 -1.96 6.69 -10.14
N THR A 225 -1.60 7.90 -10.57
CA THR A 225 -0.26 8.18 -11.04
C THR A 225 0.64 8.20 -9.80
N TYR A 226 1.42 7.13 -9.59
CA TYR A 226 2.27 7.01 -8.41
C TYR A 226 3.37 8.07 -8.35
N ILE A 227 3.63 8.68 -9.51
CA ILE A 227 4.73 9.57 -9.79
C ILE A 227 4.23 10.56 -10.83
N ASP A 228 4.43 11.85 -10.61
CA ASP A 228 4.15 12.90 -11.58
C ASP A 228 5.37 13.09 -12.49
N SER A 229 5.83 12.01 -13.13
CA SER A 229 7.06 12.05 -13.93
C SER A 229 6.83 12.49 -15.37
N GLU A 230 5.59 12.43 -15.84
CA GLU A 230 5.24 12.54 -17.27
C GLU A 230 6.00 11.54 -18.17
N ASN A 231 6.75 10.59 -17.58
CA ASN A 231 7.54 9.58 -18.27
C ASN A 231 6.99 8.17 -17.97
N PHE A 232 6.20 7.67 -18.91
CA PHE A 232 5.50 6.39 -18.80
C PHE A 232 6.44 5.20 -18.56
N ASP A 233 7.63 5.20 -19.16
CA ASP A 233 8.56 4.07 -19.05
C ASP A 233 9.21 4.01 -17.66
N ILE A 234 9.49 5.16 -17.06
CA ILE A 234 9.98 5.27 -15.68
C ILE A 234 8.91 4.79 -14.70
N GLU A 235 7.67 5.24 -14.88
CA GLU A 235 6.54 4.81 -14.06
C GLU A 235 6.32 3.30 -14.16
N LYS A 236 6.33 2.78 -15.38
CA LYS A 236 6.21 1.35 -15.65
C LYS A 236 7.34 0.55 -15.02
N PHE A 237 8.58 1.05 -15.09
CA PHE A 237 9.73 0.43 -14.44
C PHE A 237 9.57 0.42 -12.91
N LEU A 238 9.25 1.55 -12.29
CA LEU A 238 9.07 1.59 -10.84
C LEU A 238 7.90 0.72 -10.38
N ALA A 239 6.81 0.70 -11.14
CA ALA A 239 5.70 -0.19 -10.88
C ALA A 239 6.11 -1.68 -10.97
N SER A 240 6.86 -2.08 -12.00
CA SER A 240 7.27 -3.49 -12.16
C SER A 240 8.15 -3.97 -11.00
N THR A 241 9.10 -3.14 -10.55
CA THR A 241 9.93 -3.49 -9.38
C THR A 241 9.09 -3.69 -8.11
N ARG A 242 7.99 -2.94 -7.94
CA ARG A 242 7.07 -3.04 -6.79
C ARG A 242 6.18 -4.24 -6.88
N VAL A 243 5.70 -4.58 -8.07
CA VAL A 243 4.90 -5.79 -8.30
C VAL A 243 5.67 -7.03 -7.87
N ILE A 244 6.96 -7.13 -8.20
CA ILE A 244 7.81 -8.26 -7.78
C ILE A 244 7.89 -8.38 -6.26
N LEU A 245 8.18 -7.28 -5.57
CA LEU A 245 8.26 -7.26 -4.11
C LEU A 245 6.90 -7.60 -3.48
N ASN A 246 5.84 -6.95 -3.92
CA ASN A 246 4.50 -7.16 -3.40
C ASN A 246 4.03 -8.61 -3.60
N ARG A 247 4.36 -9.25 -4.73
CA ARG A 247 4.06 -10.69 -4.94
C ARG A 247 4.73 -11.55 -3.88
N ARG A 248 6.03 -11.35 -3.62
CA ARG A 248 6.76 -12.14 -2.60
C ARG A 248 6.15 -11.99 -1.21
N ILE A 249 5.82 -10.76 -0.83
CA ILE A 249 5.23 -10.46 0.48
C ILE A 249 3.82 -11.06 0.56
N PHE A 250 3.02 -10.90 -0.49
CA PHE A 250 1.67 -11.43 -0.58
C PHE A 250 1.66 -12.97 -0.51
N ASP A 251 2.56 -13.64 -1.24
CA ASP A 251 2.67 -15.10 -1.22
C ASP A 251 3.07 -15.61 0.18
N SER A 252 3.92 -14.89 0.92
CA SER A 252 4.23 -15.19 2.32
C SER A 252 3.00 -15.07 3.20
N PHE A 253 2.27 -13.96 3.07
CA PHE A 253 1.06 -13.72 3.86
C PHE A 253 -0.08 -14.71 3.58
N VAL A 254 -0.28 -15.08 2.32
CA VAL A 254 -1.30 -16.07 1.96
C VAL A 254 -0.97 -17.43 2.58
N LYS A 255 0.32 -17.80 2.68
CA LYS A 255 0.72 -19.01 3.42
C LYS A 255 0.38 -18.89 4.91
N ASP A 256 0.62 -17.74 5.50
CA ASP A 256 0.32 -17.50 6.91
C ASP A 256 -1.19 -17.54 7.20
N LEU A 257 -2.03 -16.99 6.32
CA LEU A 257 -3.50 -17.07 6.43
C LEU A 257 -4.03 -18.51 6.50
N ASN A 258 -3.31 -19.48 5.91
CA ASN A 258 -3.68 -20.89 5.98
C ASN A 258 -3.23 -21.58 7.28
N SER A 259 -2.40 -20.91 8.10
CA SER A 259 -1.78 -21.48 9.31
C SER A 259 -2.10 -20.73 10.60
N LEU A 260 -2.59 -19.49 10.52
CA LEU A 260 -2.88 -18.60 11.64
C LEU A 260 -4.30 -18.06 11.56
N GLU A 261 -4.83 -17.61 12.70
CA GLU A 261 -6.02 -16.78 12.71
C GLU A 261 -5.72 -15.45 11.99
N ILE A 262 -6.70 -14.98 11.21
CA ILE A 262 -6.62 -13.79 10.35
C ILE A 262 -5.94 -12.60 11.05
N TYR A 263 -6.28 -12.34 12.31
CA TYR A 263 -5.72 -11.21 13.06
C TYR A 263 -4.23 -11.34 13.38
N ASP A 264 -3.77 -12.53 13.77
CA ASP A 264 -2.35 -12.78 14.04
C ASP A 264 -1.51 -12.65 12.77
N ALA A 265 -2.04 -13.09 11.62
CA ALA A 265 -1.42 -12.87 10.32
C ALA A 265 -1.28 -11.37 9.98
N PHE A 266 -2.30 -10.56 10.31
CA PHE A 266 -2.27 -9.10 10.11
C PHE A 266 -1.22 -8.38 10.98
N PHE A 267 -1.03 -8.83 12.22
CA PHE A 267 -0.02 -8.26 13.12
C PHE A 267 1.40 -8.69 12.75
N ARG A 268 1.62 -9.96 12.37
CA ARG A 268 2.94 -10.49 11.96
C ARG A 268 3.46 -9.90 10.65
N PHE A 269 2.56 -9.50 9.74
CA PHE A 269 2.88 -8.93 8.43
C PHE A 269 3.92 -7.79 8.45
N LYS A 270 3.99 -7.02 9.56
CA LYS A 270 4.96 -5.92 9.72
C LYS A 270 6.40 -6.39 9.52
N ASN A 271 6.78 -7.52 10.11
CA ASN A 271 8.18 -7.95 10.14
C ASN A 271 8.66 -8.45 8.77
N ASP A 272 7.78 -9.11 8.02
CA ASP A 272 8.11 -9.65 6.70
C ASP A 272 8.30 -8.55 5.68
N TYR A 273 7.46 -7.50 5.68
CA TYR A 273 7.66 -6.39 4.77
C TYR A 273 9.06 -5.77 4.91
N TYR A 274 9.52 -5.52 6.14
CA TYR A 274 10.85 -4.94 6.36
C TYR A 274 11.98 -5.93 6.01
N ARG A 275 11.81 -7.21 6.33
CA ARG A 275 12.76 -8.28 5.97
C ARG A 275 12.91 -8.44 4.44
N TYR A 276 11.79 -8.46 3.71
CA TYR A 276 11.79 -8.52 2.25
C TYR A 276 12.29 -7.20 1.64
N LYS A 277 11.90 -6.07 2.21
CA LYS A 277 12.42 -4.74 1.80
C LYS A 277 13.93 -4.63 1.96
N SER A 278 14.52 -5.23 2.99
CA SER A 278 15.98 -5.25 3.19
C SER A 278 16.72 -6.25 2.27
N SER A 279 16.01 -7.15 1.61
CA SER A 279 16.60 -8.17 0.71
C SER A 279 16.37 -7.89 -0.78
N VAL A 280 15.66 -6.80 -1.12
CA VAL A 280 15.37 -6.38 -2.49
C VAL A 280 15.90 -4.97 -2.71
N LYS A 281 16.68 -4.76 -3.78
CA LYS A 281 17.18 -3.44 -4.15
C LYS A 281 16.02 -2.50 -4.45
N TRP A 282 16.00 -1.35 -3.78
CA TRP A 282 14.88 -0.43 -3.85
C TRP A 282 15.31 0.90 -4.46
N ILE A 283 14.94 1.13 -5.72
CA ILE A 283 15.06 2.44 -6.37
C ILE A 283 13.80 3.25 -6.06
N ARG A 284 13.87 4.30 -5.24
CA ARG A 284 12.72 5.14 -4.83
C ARG A 284 12.42 6.24 -5.83
N TRP A 285 11.16 6.68 -5.90
CA TRP A 285 10.91 8.06 -6.29
C TRP A 285 11.24 8.96 -5.11
N ILE A 286 12.08 9.97 -5.32
CA ILE A 286 12.49 10.92 -4.30
C ILE A 286 12.06 12.31 -4.77
N PRO A 287 11.13 12.97 -4.05
CA PRO A 287 10.72 14.32 -4.39
C PRO A 287 11.91 15.28 -4.46
N TYR A 288 11.97 16.07 -5.53
CA TYR A 288 13.07 17.02 -5.74
C TYR A 288 13.23 18.02 -4.60
N SER A 289 12.13 18.40 -3.95
CA SER A 289 12.10 19.26 -2.76
C SER A 289 12.86 18.70 -1.54
N ARG A 290 13.18 17.39 -1.52
CA ARG A 290 14.00 16.77 -0.46
C ARG A 290 15.49 16.91 -0.72
N ILE A 291 15.88 17.51 -1.83
CA ILE A 291 17.27 17.66 -2.27
C ILE A 291 17.67 19.12 -2.07
N THR A 292 18.84 19.32 -1.50
CA THR A 292 19.39 20.66 -1.21
C THR A 292 20.89 20.69 -1.52
N ASN A 293 21.47 21.90 -1.63
CA ASN A 293 22.90 22.11 -1.87
C ASN A 293 23.44 21.37 -3.11
N LEU A 294 22.80 21.53 -4.27
CA LEU A 294 23.31 20.99 -5.53
C LEU A 294 24.57 21.75 -5.97
N GLU A 295 25.72 21.10 -5.85
CA GLU A 295 27.03 21.61 -6.27
C GLU A 295 27.53 20.78 -7.46
N LYS A 296 27.79 21.40 -8.60
CA LYS A 296 28.35 20.70 -9.77
C LYS A 296 29.80 20.33 -9.47
N ILE A 297 30.13 19.03 -9.54
CA ILE A 297 31.49 18.52 -9.26
C ILE A 297 32.20 17.94 -10.48
N ALA A 298 31.44 17.54 -11.50
CA ALA A 298 32.00 17.05 -12.76
C ALA A 298 31.00 17.19 -13.90
N GLU A 299 31.53 17.26 -15.11
CA GLU A 299 30.77 17.21 -16.37
C GLU A 299 31.56 16.35 -17.35
N GLY A 300 30.89 15.36 -17.92
CA GLY A 300 31.41 14.55 -19.02
C GLY A 300 30.56 14.74 -20.27
N GLY A 301 30.86 13.98 -21.33
CA GLY A 301 30.14 14.09 -22.61
C GLY A 301 28.66 13.73 -22.57
N PHE A 302 28.20 12.98 -21.56
CA PHE A 302 26.84 12.44 -21.48
C PHE A 302 26.08 12.81 -20.21
N SER A 303 26.75 13.39 -19.22
CA SER A 303 26.12 13.68 -17.92
C SER A 303 26.85 14.76 -17.14
N ILE A 304 26.09 15.50 -16.34
CA ILE A 304 26.59 16.36 -15.26
C ILE A 304 26.39 15.65 -13.93
N ILE A 305 27.42 15.69 -13.09
CA ILE A 305 27.42 15.12 -11.76
C ILE A 305 27.37 16.26 -10.74
N TYR A 306 26.38 16.21 -9.86
CA TYR A 306 26.23 17.11 -8.74
C TYR A 306 26.43 16.37 -7.42
N LYS A 307 27.09 17.00 -6.46
CA LYS A 307 27.04 16.64 -5.05
C LYS A 307 25.83 17.34 -4.43
N ALA A 308 25.07 16.64 -3.60
CA ALA A 308 23.90 17.21 -2.96
C ALA A 308 23.67 16.64 -1.55
N GLN A 309 22.76 17.28 -0.81
CA GLN A 309 22.26 16.83 0.48
C GLN A 309 20.81 16.36 0.33
N TRP A 310 20.58 15.08 0.59
CA TRP A 310 19.25 14.48 0.63
C TRP A 310 18.71 14.45 2.07
N ARG A 311 17.55 15.07 2.29
CA ARG A 311 16.79 14.95 3.55
C ARG A 311 16.08 13.60 3.58
N HIS A 312 16.71 12.63 4.24
CA HIS A 312 16.21 11.27 4.36
C HIS A 312 15.55 11.04 5.73
N PHE A 313 14.44 10.30 5.75
CA PHE A 313 13.75 9.94 6.99
C PHE A 313 14.04 8.48 7.37
N ASN A 314 14.67 8.23 8.53
CA ASN A 314 14.91 6.87 9.07
C ASN A 314 13.88 6.46 10.13
N GLN A 315 12.57 6.58 9.88
CA GLN A 315 11.48 6.17 10.79
C GLN A 315 11.40 6.95 12.12
N VAL A 316 12.52 7.45 12.64
CA VAL A 316 12.66 8.18 13.91
C VAL A 316 12.89 9.66 13.63
N GLU A 317 13.78 10.01 12.70
CA GLU A 317 14.11 11.40 12.42
C GLU A 317 14.55 11.65 10.96
N TYR A 318 14.65 12.93 10.60
CA TYR A 318 15.27 13.35 9.35
C TYR A 318 16.76 13.56 9.55
N TYR A 319 17.58 12.90 8.74
CA TYR A 319 19.02 13.21 8.65
C TYR A 319 19.40 13.61 7.23
N LYS A 320 20.46 14.42 7.14
CA LYS A 320 21.04 14.82 5.86
C LYS A 320 22.03 13.76 5.43
N LYS A 321 21.79 13.17 4.26
CA LYS A 321 22.71 12.24 3.61
C LYS A 321 23.36 12.93 2.42
N THR A 322 24.68 12.89 2.36
CA THR A 322 25.40 13.36 1.16
C THR A 322 25.19 12.33 0.05
N VAL A 323 24.76 12.80 -1.12
CA VAL A 323 24.43 11.98 -2.29
C VAL A 323 25.05 12.58 -3.54
N ILE A 324 25.15 11.76 -4.58
CA ILE A 324 25.44 12.19 -5.93
C ILE A 324 24.15 12.24 -6.74
N ILE A 325 23.99 13.29 -7.52
CA ILE A 325 22.91 13.43 -8.50
C ILE A 325 23.53 13.39 -9.87
N LYS A 326 23.17 12.38 -10.65
CA LYS A 326 23.58 12.25 -12.05
C LYS A 326 22.44 12.74 -12.94
N ARG A 327 22.71 13.83 -13.63
CA ARG A 327 21.83 14.43 -14.65
C ARG A 327 22.39 14.09 -16.02
N PHE A 328 21.58 13.52 -16.90
CA PHE A 328 22.02 13.19 -18.25
C PHE A 328 21.95 14.44 -19.16
N LEU A 329 22.80 14.52 -20.17
CA LEU A 329 22.85 15.63 -21.11
C LEU A 329 22.15 15.28 -22.43
N ASN A 330 21.38 16.24 -22.95
CA ASN A 330 20.57 16.16 -24.17
C ASN A 330 21.14 15.27 -25.28
N SER A 331 20.44 14.17 -25.53
CA SER A 331 20.46 13.38 -26.76
C SER A 331 19.02 13.04 -27.13
N TRP A 332 18.72 12.83 -28.41
CA TRP A 332 17.37 12.45 -28.88
C TRP A 332 16.81 11.15 -28.23
N ASP A 333 17.64 10.42 -27.46
CA ASP A 333 17.35 9.13 -26.81
C ASP A 333 17.62 9.17 -25.27
N MET A 334 17.54 10.34 -24.64
CA MET A 334 17.83 10.53 -23.20
C MET A 334 17.17 9.53 -22.26
N ASP A 335 15.87 9.32 -22.44
CA ASP A 335 15.08 8.39 -21.62
C ASP A 335 15.60 6.96 -21.73
N LYS A 336 16.06 6.55 -22.92
CA LYS A 336 16.62 5.22 -23.14
C LYS A 336 17.94 5.03 -22.41
N TYR A 337 18.87 6.00 -22.48
CA TYR A 337 20.14 5.90 -21.75
C TYR A 337 19.93 5.92 -20.23
N PHE A 338 19.07 6.82 -19.76
CA PHE A 338 18.68 6.88 -18.35
C PHE A 338 18.07 5.54 -17.89
N LEU A 339 17.08 5.01 -18.62
CA LEU A 339 16.41 3.76 -18.29
C LEU A 339 17.35 2.55 -18.37
N ASN A 340 18.27 2.52 -19.33
CA ASN A 340 19.25 1.45 -19.45
C ASN A 340 20.21 1.44 -18.24
N GLU A 341 20.70 2.61 -17.84
CA GLU A 341 21.54 2.74 -16.66
C GLU A 341 20.74 2.41 -15.38
N LEU A 342 19.49 2.87 -15.28
CA LEU A 342 18.59 2.57 -14.17
C LEU A 342 18.33 1.06 -14.04
N LYS A 343 18.04 0.38 -15.15
CA LYS A 343 17.83 -1.08 -15.20
C LYS A 343 19.10 -1.83 -14.84
N SER A 344 20.26 -1.41 -15.36
CA SER A 344 21.56 -1.98 -15.01
C SER A 344 21.84 -1.86 -13.51
N LEU A 345 21.63 -0.66 -12.95
CA LEU A 345 21.76 -0.42 -11.52
C LEU A 345 20.77 -1.27 -10.71
N TYR A 346 19.56 -1.51 -11.20
CA TYR A 346 18.57 -2.35 -10.50
C TYR A 346 18.91 -3.84 -10.51
N ASN A 347 19.35 -4.38 -11.64
CA ASN A 347 19.56 -5.81 -11.85
C ASN A 347 20.77 -6.39 -11.08
N TYR A 348 21.64 -5.53 -10.56
CA TYR A 348 22.79 -5.98 -9.78
C TYR A 348 22.41 -6.64 -8.45
N LYS A 349 22.94 -7.84 -8.17
CA LYS A 349 22.66 -8.62 -6.95
C LYS A 349 23.40 -8.06 -5.72
N TYR A 350 22.77 -8.23 -4.56
CA TYR A 350 23.04 -7.61 -3.25
C TYR A 350 24.43 -7.90 -2.62
N ASP A 351 25.30 -8.66 -3.29
CA ASP A 351 26.46 -9.29 -2.65
C ASP A 351 27.77 -8.51 -2.77
N ALA A 352 27.70 -7.22 -3.06
CA ALA A 352 28.91 -6.42 -3.19
C ALA A 352 28.73 -4.98 -2.76
N ASN A 353 29.39 -4.66 -1.65
CA ASN A 353 29.78 -3.31 -1.24
C ASN A 353 30.81 -2.69 -2.22
N HIS A 354 30.76 -3.05 -3.51
CA HIS A 354 31.79 -2.76 -4.52
C HIS A 354 31.22 -1.99 -5.72
N ILE A 355 29.88 -1.79 -5.75
CA ILE A 355 29.21 -0.95 -6.74
C ILE A 355 28.47 0.17 -6.02
N ILE A 356 28.57 1.38 -6.58
CA ILE A 356 27.86 2.56 -6.09
C ILE A 356 26.36 2.29 -6.03
N GLY A 357 25.78 2.43 -4.83
CA GLY A 357 24.35 2.26 -4.63
C GLY A 357 23.54 3.32 -5.38
N CYS A 358 22.41 2.90 -5.97
CA CYS A 358 21.37 3.82 -6.44
C CYS A 358 20.25 3.85 -5.40
N TYR A 359 19.99 5.02 -4.82
CA TYR A 359 18.91 5.21 -3.84
C TYR A 359 17.57 5.43 -4.52
N GLY A 360 17.56 6.03 -5.70
CA GLY A 360 16.34 6.36 -6.39
C GLY A 360 16.52 7.30 -7.56
N ILE A 361 15.39 7.82 -8.00
CA ILE A 361 15.27 8.78 -9.06
C ILE A 361 14.52 10.01 -8.56
N THR A 362 14.76 11.14 -9.19
CA THR A 362 14.06 12.40 -8.96
C THR A 362 13.85 13.09 -10.29
N GLN A 363 13.00 14.11 -10.32
CA GLN A 363 12.78 14.90 -11.52
C GLN A 363 12.77 16.37 -11.15
N ASN A 364 13.48 17.18 -11.95
CA ASN A 364 13.42 18.62 -11.81
C ASN A 364 12.01 19.10 -12.18
N PRO A 365 11.29 19.83 -11.31
CA PRO A 365 9.94 20.29 -11.60
C PRO A 365 9.87 21.30 -12.75
N GLU A 366 10.94 22.07 -12.99
CA GLU A 366 11.02 23.09 -14.04
C GLU A 366 11.43 22.51 -15.39
N THR A 367 12.54 21.76 -15.43
CA THR A 367 13.07 21.21 -16.69
C THR A 367 12.45 19.87 -17.09
N LYS A 368 11.71 19.23 -16.17
CA LYS A 368 11.17 17.86 -16.31
C LYS A 368 12.23 16.78 -16.54
N GLU A 369 13.51 17.12 -16.37
CA GLU A 369 14.63 16.19 -16.52
C GLU A 369 14.68 15.20 -15.34
N CYS A 370 14.70 13.91 -15.67
CA CYS A 370 14.90 12.84 -14.69
C CYS A 370 16.40 12.69 -14.33
N MET A 371 16.66 12.43 -13.05
CA MET A 371 18.00 12.33 -12.48
C MET A 371 18.12 11.13 -11.54
N LEU A 372 19.31 10.52 -11.51
CA LEU A 372 19.61 9.43 -10.58
C LEU A 372 20.18 9.99 -9.29
N ILE A 373 19.73 9.45 -8.15
CA ILE A 373 20.28 9.74 -6.83
C ILE A 373 21.10 8.53 -6.38
N MET A 374 22.40 8.75 -6.24
CA MET A 374 23.41 7.72 -6.05
C MET A 374 24.21 7.96 -4.76
N GLU A 375 24.86 6.91 -4.29
CA GLU A 375 25.79 6.95 -3.17
C GLU A 375 26.99 7.87 -3.46
N TYR A 376 27.39 8.66 -2.46
CA TYR A 376 28.58 9.49 -2.54
C TYR A 376 29.80 8.73 -2.06
N ALA A 377 30.74 8.45 -2.98
CA ALA A 377 32.06 7.96 -2.65
C ALA A 377 32.96 9.12 -2.22
N ASN A 378 33.21 9.24 -0.91
CA ASN A 378 34.02 10.30 -0.33
C ASN A 378 35.49 10.30 -0.81
N GLY A 379 36.03 9.13 -1.18
CA GLY A 379 37.38 8.98 -1.73
C GLY A 379 37.53 9.43 -3.19
N GLY A 380 36.45 9.90 -3.84
CA GLY A 380 36.48 10.33 -5.24
C GLY A 380 36.70 9.16 -6.20
N ASN A 381 37.24 9.47 -7.39
CA ASN A 381 37.59 8.43 -8.36
C ASN A 381 38.99 7.85 -8.09
N LEU A 382 39.15 6.56 -8.39
CA LEU A 382 40.40 5.85 -8.10
C LEU A 382 41.60 6.44 -8.85
N HIS A 383 41.41 6.98 -10.05
CA HIS A 383 42.51 7.56 -10.84
C HIS A 383 43.16 8.74 -10.11
N ASN A 384 42.35 9.71 -9.68
CA ASN A 384 42.82 10.89 -8.94
C ASN A 384 43.38 10.48 -7.58
N TYR A 385 42.70 9.57 -6.87
CA TYR A 385 43.19 9.06 -5.58
C TYR A 385 44.60 8.46 -5.72
N LEU A 386 44.81 7.65 -6.77
CA LEU A 386 46.12 7.06 -7.05
C LEU A 386 47.15 8.12 -7.42
N GLN A 387 46.81 9.13 -8.24
CA GLN A 387 47.75 10.20 -8.58
C GLN A 387 48.28 10.95 -7.35
N GLU A 388 47.41 11.22 -6.38
CA GLU A 388 47.76 11.97 -5.16
C GLU A 388 48.46 11.09 -4.11
N ASN A 389 48.08 9.82 -4.00
CA ASN A 389 48.45 8.97 -2.86
C ASN A 389 49.37 7.80 -3.22
N PHE A 390 49.82 7.65 -4.48
CA PHE A 390 50.53 6.46 -4.97
C PHE A 390 51.69 6.00 -4.05
N ARG A 391 52.45 6.96 -3.51
CA ARG A 391 53.62 6.71 -2.65
C ARG A 391 53.26 6.19 -1.26
N ASN A 392 52.04 6.48 -0.78
CA ASN A 392 51.59 6.16 0.56
C ASN A 392 50.74 4.87 0.61
N ILE A 393 50.33 4.34 -0.54
CA ILE A 393 49.49 3.14 -0.62
C ILE A 393 50.38 1.89 -0.54
N THR A 394 50.15 1.05 0.47
CA THR A 394 50.85 -0.23 0.64
C THR A 394 50.45 -1.25 -0.43
N TRP A 395 51.28 -2.28 -0.64
CA TRP A 395 50.95 -3.38 -1.55
C TRP A 395 49.66 -4.11 -1.16
N GLU A 396 49.43 -4.30 0.14
CA GLU A 396 48.19 -4.88 0.65
C GLU A 396 46.96 -4.04 0.26
N MET A 397 47.02 -2.71 0.40
CA MET A 397 45.94 -1.82 -0.04
C MET A 397 45.70 -1.90 -1.55
N LYS A 398 46.76 -2.02 -2.37
CA LYS A 398 46.63 -2.21 -3.84
C LYS A 398 45.93 -3.52 -4.17
N LEU A 399 46.30 -4.62 -3.51
CA LEU A 399 45.64 -5.92 -3.69
C LEU A 399 44.17 -5.88 -3.27
N ASN A 400 43.85 -5.19 -2.16
CA ASN A 400 42.47 -5.00 -1.73
C ASN A 400 41.64 -4.21 -2.75
N ILE A 401 42.17 -3.10 -3.28
CA ILE A 401 41.51 -2.32 -4.34
C ILE A 401 41.24 -3.20 -5.57
N LEU A 402 42.23 -3.96 -6.03
CA LEU A 402 42.08 -4.88 -7.17
C LEU A 402 41.05 -5.98 -6.89
N SER A 403 41.06 -6.56 -5.68
CA SER A 403 40.08 -7.56 -5.26
C SER A 403 38.66 -7.00 -5.28
N TYR A 404 38.47 -5.76 -4.80
CA TYR A 404 37.16 -5.08 -4.84
C TYR A 404 36.68 -4.81 -6.26
N ILE A 405 37.56 -4.35 -7.15
CA ILE A 405 37.23 -4.15 -8.58
C ILE A 405 36.87 -5.48 -9.24
N ALA A 406 37.67 -6.53 -9.03
CA ALA A 406 37.44 -7.84 -9.61
C ALA A 406 36.08 -8.43 -9.18
N ARG A 407 35.75 -8.33 -7.89
CA ARG A 407 34.44 -8.76 -7.36
C ARG A 407 33.29 -7.96 -7.97
N GLY A 408 33.45 -6.63 -8.10
CA GLY A 408 32.46 -5.78 -8.77
C GLY A 408 32.22 -6.19 -10.23
N SER A 409 33.29 -6.48 -10.98
CA SER A 409 33.23 -6.86 -12.39
C SER A 409 32.65 -8.26 -12.62
N VAL A 410 33.05 -9.28 -11.84
CA VAL A 410 32.53 -10.65 -11.98
C VAL A 410 31.01 -10.71 -11.75
N LEU A 411 30.49 -9.86 -10.87
CA LEU A 411 29.06 -9.77 -10.59
C LEU A 411 28.26 -9.05 -11.71
N ASN A 412 28.92 -8.29 -12.59
CA ASN A 412 28.27 -7.65 -13.76
C ASN A 412 28.10 -8.61 -14.96
N PHE A 413 28.84 -9.71 -15.04
CA PHE A 413 28.78 -10.67 -16.16
C PHE A 413 27.76 -11.81 -15.97
N ASN A 414 27.27 -12.03 -14.75
CA ASN A 414 26.33 -13.12 -14.41
C ASN A 414 24.87 -12.65 -14.23
N GLY A 415 24.50 -11.49 -14.78
CA GLY A 415 23.23 -10.79 -14.56
C GLY A 415 22.29 -10.80 -15.76
#